data_AF-D3RWI1-F1
#
_entry.id   AF-D3RWI1-F1
#
_cell.length_a   1.000
_cell.length_b   1.000
_cell.length_c   1.000
_cell.angle_alpha   90.00
_cell.angle_beta   90.00
_cell.angle_gamma   90.00
#
_symmetry.space_group_name_H-M   'P 1'
#
loop_
_entity.id
_entity.type
_entity.pdbx_description
1 polymer ?
#
loop_
_entity_poly.entity_id
_entity_poly.type
_entity_poly.pdbx_seq_one_letter_code
_entity_poly.pdbx_strand_id
1 'polypeptide(L)'
;MMKRTLTLILVIFSFSIYILPSTVSLFPGEHLWYDLEQSGTGVPCVKCHADIYDELNNSAYHKIWGDPNKADSQDCYTCHTINQSITYADADIGVTGKEAHAASTINCGYCHFNSSIASAMGTIVAGGFGKSDLTGDTGEVEAHREFLESAMLDDPVYGSNLLEKENEACIACHSAVPVKIHFAHREKLSFRAEKNSKGLWNHPSFGSSGYVNTTVWGNAMGSGGFYNNSTTKKAWGDATWP
;
A
#
# COMPACT_ATOMS: atom_id res chain seq x y z
N MET A 1 60.67 -12.59 8.60
CA MET A 1 59.83 -12.11 7.47
C MET A 1 58.47 -12.82 7.40
N MET A 2 58.41 -14.16 7.51
CA MET A 2 57.18 -14.96 7.33
C MET A 2 55.96 -14.56 8.20
N LYS A 3 56.17 -14.16 9.47
CA LYS A 3 55.07 -13.77 10.37
C LYS A 3 54.36 -12.48 9.93
N ARG A 4 55.09 -11.47 9.43
CA ARG A 4 54.50 -10.20 8.96
C ARG A 4 53.73 -10.38 7.66
N THR A 5 54.25 -11.22 6.76
CA THR A 5 53.56 -11.58 5.51
C THR A 5 52.27 -12.35 5.79
N LEU A 6 52.28 -13.27 6.76
CA LEU A 6 51.08 -14.03 7.16
C LEU A 6 49.98 -13.13 7.75
N THR A 7 50.36 -12.18 8.62
CA THR A 7 49.39 -11.21 9.16
C THR A 7 48.81 -10.32 8.08
N LEU A 8 49.63 -9.87 7.12
CA LEU A 8 49.14 -9.05 6.02
C LEU A 8 48.11 -9.78 5.15
N ILE A 9 48.38 -11.07 4.85
CA ILE A 9 47.46 -11.91 4.07
C ILE A 9 46.14 -12.12 4.82
N LEU A 10 46.19 -12.38 6.14
CA LEU A 10 44.99 -12.54 6.96
C LEU A 10 44.14 -11.26 7.01
N VAL A 11 44.78 -10.10 7.13
CA VAL A 11 44.08 -8.81 7.12
C VAL A 11 43.41 -8.56 5.77
N ILE A 12 44.12 -8.75 4.66
CA ILE A 12 43.56 -8.59 3.30
C ILE A 12 42.41 -9.56 3.09
N PHE A 13 42.55 -10.84 3.46
CA PHE A 13 41.51 -11.84 3.30
C PHE A 13 40.26 -11.53 4.13
N SER A 14 40.44 -11.07 5.37
CA SER A 14 39.31 -10.66 6.22
C SER A 14 38.58 -9.44 5.67
N PHE A 15 39.32 -8.48 5.11
CA PHE A 15 38.75 -7.28 4.51
C PHE A 15 38.02 -7.61 3.19
N SER A 16 38.58 -8.53 2.39
CA SER A 16 37.93 -9.04 1.17
C SER A 16 36.63 -9.78 1.49
N ILE A 17 36.60 -10.64 2.51
CA ILE A 17 35.36 -11.34 2.92
C ILE A 17 34.34 -10.36 3.51
N TYR A 18 34.77 -9.28 4.14
CA TYR A 18 33.88 -8.27 4.69
C TYR A 18 33.26 -7.37 3.60
N ILE A 19 34.01 -7.03 2.55
CA ILE A 19 33.55 -6.14 1.47
C ILE A 19 32.84 -6.92 0.36
N LEU A 20 33.28 -8.14 0.04
CA LEU A 20 32.73 -8.91 -1.08
C LEU A 20 31.21 -9.06 -1.01
N PRO A 21 30.55 -9.43 0.11
CA PRO A 21 29.09 -9.57 0.19
C PRO A 21 28.33 -8.32 -0.30
N SER A 22 28.83 -7.13 0.02
CA SER A 22 28.23 -5.86 -0.43
C SER A 22 28.49 -5.53 -1.91
N THR A 23 29.49 -6.16 -2.53
CA THR A 23 29.79 -6.01 -3.98
C THR A 23 29.21 -7.13 -4.84
N VAL A 24 29.10 -8.37 -4.33
CA VAL A 24 28.33 -9.44 -5.01
C VAL A 24 26.82 -9.25 -4.87
N SER A 25 26.31 -8.25 -4.14
CA SER A 25 24.92 -7.82 -4.34
C SER A 25 24.77 -6.82 -5.48
N LEU A 26 25.88 -6.23 -5.95
CA LEU A 26 25.90 -5.17 -6.97
C LEU A 26 26.33 -5.67 -8.37
N PHE A 27 26.75 -6.94 -8.52
CA PHE A 27 27.39 -7.41 -9.76
C PHE A 27 27.01 -8.79 -10.35
N PRO A 28 26.42 -9.78 -9.66
CA PRO A 28 25.98 -11.01 -10.33
C PRO A 28 24.59 -10.79 -10.92
N GLY A 29 24.55 -10.13 -12.09
CA GLY A 29 23.32 -9.95 -12.87
C GLY A 29 23.15 -8.57 -13.49
N GLU A 30 23.97 -7.59 -13.11
CA GLU A 30 23.84 -6.24 -13.64
C GLU A 30 24.33 -6.15 -15.09
N HIS A 31 23.38 -5.93 -16.01
CA HIS A 31 23.51 -5.57 -17.43
C HIS A 31 23.61 -6.68 -18.48
N LEU A 32 22.88 -7.79 -18.34
CA LEU A 32 22.36 -8.44 -19.55
C LEU A 32 21.15 -7.63 -20.00
N TRP A 33 21.33 -6.81 -21.03
CA TRP A 33 20.20 -6.24 -21.77
C TRP A 33 19.37 -7.42 -22.26
N TYR A 34 18.15 -7.52 -21.73
CA TYR A 34 17.20 -8.51 -22.19
C TYR A 34 16.64 -8.01 -23.50
N ASP A 35 16.95 -8.77 -24.55
CA ASP A 35 16.33 -8.56 -25.83
C ASP A 35 14.87 -8.98 -25.73
N LEU A 36 13.97 -8.00 -25.74
CA LEU A 36 12.54 -8.22 -25.75
C LEU A 36 12.04 -8.59 -27.17
N GLU A 37 12.89 -8.54 -28.21
CA GLU A 37 12.51 -8.88 -29.60
C GLU A 37 12.09 -10.36 -29.79
N GLN A 38 12.29 -11.22 -28.78
CA GLN A 38 11.61 -12.52 -28.74
C GLN A 38 10.15 -12.32 -28.34
N SER A 39 9.29 -12.35 -29.37
CA SER A 39 7.84 -12.21 -29.26
C SER A 39 7.26 -13.03 -28.10
N GLY A 40 6.43 -12.38 -27.29
CA GLY A 40 5.75 -12.99 -26.14
C GLY A 40 6.58 -13.16 -24.86
N THR A 41 7.83 -12.70 -24.79
CA THR A 41 8.63 -12.71 -23.55
C THR A 41 8.90 -11.31 -23.05
N GLY A 42 7.92 -10.72 -22.37
CA GLY A 42 8.16 -9.49 -21.61
C GLY A 42 9.27 -9.68 -20.55
N VAL A 43 9.73 -8.56 -19.95
CA VAL A 43 10.62 -8.53 -18.76
C VAL A 43 10.35 -9.66 -17.74
N PRO A 44 11.32 -10.56 -17.46
CA PRO A 44 11.15 -11.67 -16.52
C PRO A 44 11.26 -11.21 -15.05
N CYS A 45 10.20 -10.59 -14.52
CA CYS A 45 10.15 -9.94 -13.20
C CYS A 45 10.74 -10.78 -12.06
N VAL A 46 10.37 -12.08 -12.00
CA VAL A 46 10.75 -13.03 -10.93
C VAL A 46 12.27 -13.23 -10.82
N LYS A 47 13.02 -12.97 -11.90
CA LYS A 47 14.48 -13.09 -11.85
C LYS A 47 15.11 -12.06 -10.90
N CYS A 48 14.51 -10.87 -10.80
CA CYS A 48 15.01 -9.76 -9.98
C CYS A 48 14.17 -9.54 -8.72
N HIS A 49 12.87 -9.84 -8.78
CA HIS A 49 11.89 -9.63 -7.70
C HIS A 49 11.39 -10.98 -7.16
N ALA A 50 12.31 -11.90 -6.86
CA ALA A 50 11.97 -13.25 -6.41
C ALA A 50 11.25 -13.26 -5.06
N ASP A 51 11.60 -12.33 -4.17
CA ASP A 51 10.94 -12.12 -2.87
C ASP A 51 9.49 -11.63 -3.03
N ILE A 52 9.26 -10.65 -3.91
CA ILE A 52 7.91 -10.16 -4.24
C ILE A 52 7.09 -11.26 -4.89
N TYR A 53 7.71 -12.05 -5.78
CA TYR A 53 7.07 -13.21 -6.38
C TYR A 53 6.62 -14.20 -5.31
N ASP A 54 7.49 -14.54 -4.35
CA ASP A 54 7.16 -15.46 -3.27
C ASP A 54 6.05 -14.91 -2.37
N GLU A 55 6.06 -13.61 -2.05
CA GLU A 55 5.00 -12.95 -1.28
C GLU A 55 3.65 -13.02 -2.02
N LEU A 56 3.62 -12.63 -3.29
CA LEU A 56 2.43 -12.70 -4.12
C LEU A 56 1.96 -14.15 -4.28
N ASN A 57 2.88 -15.08 -4.52
CA ASN A 57 2.60 -16.51 -4.65
C ASN A 57 1.97 -17.11 -3.40
N ASN A 58 2.28 -16.58 -2.22
CA ASN A 58 1.67 -16.97 -0.94
C ASN A 58 0.45 -16.12 -0.53
N SER A 59 0.11 -15.08 -1.29
CA SER A 59 -1.10 -14.27 -1.08
C SER A 59 -2.36 -15.04 -1.42
N ALA A 60 -3.50 -14.64 -0.87
CA ALA A 60 -4.83 -15.07 -1.35
C ALA A 60 -5.39 -14.12 -2.43
N TYR A 61 -4.73 -12.98 -2.65
CA TYR A 61 -5.21 -11.86 -3.45
C TYR A 61 -4.25 -11.55 -4.59
N HIS A 62 -4.78 -10.97 -5.66
CA HIS A 62 -4.02 -10.50 -6.84
C HIS A 62 -3.21 -11.57 -7.59
N LYS A 63 -3.61 -12.84 -7.47
CA LYS A 63 -3.15 -13.99 -8.29
C LYS A 63 -4.27 -14.54 -9.17
N ILE A 64 -4.92 -13.65 -9.90
CA ILE A 64 -6.16 -13.98 -10.63
C ILE A 64 -5.98 -13.84 -12.14
N TRP A 65 -4.82 -13.38 -12.60
CA TRP A 65 -4.53 -13.13 -14.00
C TRP A 65 -3.46 -14.09 -14.48
N GLY A 66 -3.83 -15.04 -15.35
CA GLY A 66 -2.93 -16.13 -15.75
C GLY A 66 -3.31 -17.45 -15.06
N ASP A 67 -2.37 -18.11 -14.39
CA ASP A 67 -2.62 -19.32 -13.60
C ASP A 67 -3.25 -18.98 -12.25
N PRO A 68 -4.48 -19.45 -11.94
CA PRO A 68 -5.15 -19.12 -10.69
C PRO A 68 -4.51 -19.75 -9.44
N ASN A 69 -3.57 -20.71 -9.61
CA ASN A 69 -2.99 -21.45 -8.49
C ASN A 69 -1.61 -20.95 -8.06
N LYS A 70 -0.97 -20.08 -8.86
CA LYS A 70 0.37 -19.56 -8.60
C LYS A 70 0.51 -18.16 -9.18
N ALA A 71 1.34 -17.32 -8.56
CA ALA A 71 1.72 -16.07 -9.19
C ALA A 71 2.46 -16.38 -10.50
N ASP A 72 2.24 -15.56 -11.53
CA ASP A 72 3.01 -15.59 -12.76
C ASP A 72 3.26 -14.18 -13.32
N SER A 73 3.93 -14.09 -14.47
CA SER A 73 4.28 -12.80 -15.09
C SER A 73 3.05 -11.97 -15.45
N GLN A 74 1.92 -12.60 -15.76
CA GLN A 74 0.69 -11.90 -16.14
C GLN A 74 0.13 -11.12 -14.95
N ASP A 75 0.15 -11.67 -13.74
CA ASP A 75 -0.22 -10.92 -12.53
C ASP A 75 0.64 -9.67 -12.36
N CYS A 76 1.96 -9.79 -12.58
CA CYS A 76 2.88 -8.67 -12.49
C CYS A 76 2.58 -7.59 -13.54
N TYR A 77 2.43 -7.98 -14.81
CA TYR A 77 2.12 -7.04 -15.89
C TYR A 77 0.81 -6.33 -15.65
N THR A 78 -0.23 -7.09 -15.32
CA THR A 78 -1.56 -6.53 -15.10
C THR A 78 -1.55 -5.46 -14.02
N CYS A 79 -0.77 -5.59 -12.94
CA CYS A 79 -0.62 -4.52 -11.96
C CYS A 79 0.25 -3.36 -12.48
N HIS A 80 1.40 -3.66 -13.08
CA HIS A 80 2.40 -2.64 -13.40
C HIS A 80 2.15 -1.87 -14.69
N THR A 81 1.24 -2.34 -15.56
CA THR A 81 0.94 -1.72 -16.86
C THR A 81 -0.51 -1.25 -17.00
N ILE A 82 -1.32 -1.32 -15.94
CA ILE A 82 -2.74 -0.92 -15.98
C ILE A 82 -2.96 0.57 -16.25
N ASN A 83 -1.98 1.42 -15.89
CA ASN A 83 -2.11 2.86 -16.08
C ASN A 83 -2.03 3.20 -17.58
N GLN A 84 -3.18 3.39 -18.20
CA GLN A 84 -3.33 3.68 -19.63
C GLN A 84 -2.79 5.05 -20.06
N SER A 85 -2.41 5.91 -19.11
CA SER A 85 -1.76 7.20 -19.42
C SER A 85 -0.24 7.07 -19.63
N ILE A 86 0.33 5.89 -19.39
CA ILE A 86 1.75 5.59 -19.56
C ILE A 86 1.95 4.74 -20.81
N THR A 87 2.93 5.11 -21.64
CA THR A 87 3.40 4.31 -22.76
C THR A 87 4.54 3.40 -22.27
N TYR A 88 4.23 2.11 -22.09
CA TYR A 88 5.21 1.07 -21.79
C TYR A 88 5.91 0.60 -23.06
N ALA A 89 7.09 0.00 -22.92
CA ALA A 89 7.69 -0.69 -24.06
C ALA A 89 6.90 -1.97 -24.36
N ASP A 90 6.69 -2.22 -25.64
CA ASP A 90 6.03 -3.42 -26.14
C ASP A 90 6.81 -3.90 -27.36
N ALA A 91 7.46 -5.04 -27.22
CA ALA A 91 8.28 -5.60 -28.28
C ALA A 91 7.48 -6.30 -29.38
N ASP A 92 6.26 -6.74 -29.10
CA ASP A 92 5.40 -7.40 -30.08
C ASP A 92 4.92 -6.40 -31.14
N ILE A 93 4.70 -5.13 -30.74
CA ILE A 93 4.31 -4.03 -31.65
C ILE A 93 5.43 -3.01 -31.89
N GLY A 94 6.65 -3.26 -31.39
CA GLY A 94 7.83 -2.42 -31.61
C GLY A 94 7.71 -1.01 -31.01
N VAL A 95 6.95 -0.86 -29.92
CA VAL A 95 6.80 0.42 -29.21
C VAL A 95 7.90 0.56 -28.18
N THR A 96 8.67 1.64 -28.27
CA THR A 96 9.58 2.04 -27.21
C THR A 96 8.80 2.74 -26.11
N GLY A 97 8.96 2.29 -24.86
CA GLY A 97 8.36 2.94 -23.71
C GLY A 97 8.85 4.37 -23.56
N LYS A 98 7.94 5.32 -23.34
CA LYS A 98 8.26 6.74 -23.22
C LYS A 98 8.33 7.18 -21.77
N GLU A 99 7.30 6.86 -21.00
CA GLU A 99 7.22 7.21 -19.58
C GLU A 99 7.73 6.07 -18.69
N ALA A 100 7.64 4.82 -19.12
CA ALA A 100 8.16 3.67 -18.39
C ALA A 100 8.72 2.59 -19.33
N HIS A 101 9.83 1.95 -18.93
CA HIS A 101 10.40 0.85 -19.71
C HIS A 101 9.50 -0.38 -19.71
N ALA A 102 8.98 -0.82 -18.55
CA ALA A 102 8.17 -2.03 -18.46
C ALA A 102 7.14 -2.03 -17.32
N ALA A 103 7.30 -1.16 -16.32
CA ALA A 103 6.48 -1.14 -15.13
C ALA A 103 6.37 0.29 -14.57
N SER A 104 5.24 0.59 -13.95
CA SER A 104 5.03 1.81 -13.15
C SER A 104 4.60 1.46 -11.73
N THR A 105 4.64 2.45 -10.83
CA THR A 105 4.01 2.33 -9.52
C THR A 105 2.50 2.20 -9.70
N ILE A 106 1.93 1.15 -9.10
CA ILE A 106 0.49 0.86 -9.19
C ILE A 106 -0.28 1.79 -8.26
N ASN A 107 -1.51 2.13 -8.65
CA ASN A 107 -2.51 2.75 -7.80
C ASN A 107 -3.76 1.85 -7.72
N CYS A 108 -4.26 1.60 -6.51
CA CYS A 108 -5.40 0.71 -6.27
C CYS A 108 -6.65 1.15 -7.05
N GLY A 109 -6.86 2.46 -7.17
CA GLY A 109 -7.99 3.05 -7.87
C GLY A 109 -8.09 2.68 -9.35
N TYR A 110 -6.99 2.31 -10.02
CA TYR A 110 -7.03 1.88 -11.43
C TYR A 110 -7.95 0.68 -11.65
N CYS A 111 -8.02 -0.25 -10.69
CA CYS A 111 -8.94 -1.38 -10.74
C CYS A 111 -10.18 -1.15 -9.88
N HIS A 112 -10.02 -0.52 -8.72
CA HIS A 112 -11.06 -0.49 -7.69
C HIS A 112 -12.01 0.71 -7.78
N PHE A 113 -11.75 1.73 -8.59
CA PHE A 113 -12.68 2.86 -8.76
C PHE A 113 -13.49 2.81 -10.05
N ASN A 114 -13.19 1.89 -10.97
CA ASN A 114 -13.94 1.73 -12.20
C ASN A 114 -14.65 0.38 -12.23
N SER A 115 -15.97 0.40 -12.19
CA SER A 115 -16.85 -0.77 -12.16
C SER A 115 -16.68 -1.67 -13.39
N SER A 116 -16.43 -1.09 -14.55
CA SER A 116 -16.20 -1.85 -15.78
C SER A 116 -14.85 -2.57 -15.73
N ILE A 117 -13.80 -1.90 -15.26
CA ILE A 117 -12.47 -2.50 -15.08
C ILE A 117 -12.52 -3.58 -14.00
N ALA A 118 -13.11 -3.28 -12.83
CA ALA A 118 -13.28 -4.23 -11.73
C ALA A 118 -14.01 -5.50 -12.22
N SER A 119 -15.12 -5.34 -12.94
CA SER A 119 -15.86 -6.47 -13.50
C SER A 119 -15.04 -7.25 -14.53
N ALA A 120 -14.33 -6.56 -15.43
CA ALA A 120 -13.52 -7.22 -16.47
C ALA A 120 -12.34 -7.98 -15.88
N MET A 121 -11.81 -7.49 -14.75
CA MET A 121 -10.64 -8.05 -14.08
C MET A 121 -11.00 -8.99 -12.91
N GLY A 122 -12.29 -9.24 -12.65
CA GLY A 122 -12.74 -10.13 -11.58
C GLY A 122 -12.50 -9.58 -10.16
N THR A 123 -12.45 -8.25 -10.00
CA THR A 123 -12.21 -7.56 -8.73
C THR A 123 -13.51 -6.95 -8.17
N ILE A 124 -13.40 -6.27 -7.03
CA ILE A 124 -14.50 -5.51 -6.42
C ILE A 124 -14.31 -4.01 -6.62
N VAL A 125 -15.39 -3.25 -6.60
CA VAL A 125 -15.34 -1.78 -6.62
C VAL A 125 -15.28 -1.24 -5.19
N ALA A 126 -14.31 -0.36 -4.92
CA ALA A 126 -14.19 0.40 -3.68
C ALA A 126 -15.09 1.64 -3.75
N GLY A 127 -16.37 1.45 -3.43
CA GLY A 127 -17.34 2.54 -3.30
C GLY A 127 -17.37 3.16 -1.89
N GLY A 128 -18.17 4.21 -1.73
CA GLY A 128 -18.40 4.90 -0.46
C GLY A 128 -17.57 6.17 -0.30
N PHE A 129 -16.42 6.28 -0.97
CA PHE A 129 -15.47 7.39 -0.81
C PHE A 129 -15.67 8.56 -1.78
N GLY A 130 -16.63 8.47 -2.70
CA GLY A 130 -16.83 9.45 -3.76
C GLY A 130 -15.74 9.42 -4.83
N LYS A 131 -15.09 8.26 -5.01
CA LYS A 131 -14.01 8.06 -5.98
C LYS A 131 -14.37 7.07 -7.09
N SER A 132 -15.32 6.17 -6.83
CA SER A 132 -15.73 5.20 -7.83
C SER A 132 -16.74 5.77 -8.82
N ASP A 133 -16.94 5.05 -9.93
CA ASP A 133 -17.98 5.33 -10.93
C ASP A 133 -19.36 4.77 -10.54
N LEU A 134 -19.52 4.23 -9.34
CA LEU A 134 -20.80 3.72 -8.87
C LEU A 134 -21.82 4.86 -8.71
N THR A 135 -23.05 4.60 -9.15
CA THR A 135 -24.15 5.56 -8.97
C THR A 135 -24.43 5.78 -7.49
N GLY A 136 -24.35 7.03 -7.04
CA GLY A 136 -24.59 7.41 -5.65
C GLY A 136 -23.36 7.31 -4.74
N ASP A 137 -22.19 6.96 -5.27
CA ASP A 137 -20.93 7.10 -4.53
C ASP A 137 -20.53 8.58 -4.45
N THR A 138 -21.04 9.28 -3.43
CA THR A 138 -20.77 10.73 -3.23
C THR A 138 -19.65 10.99 -2.23
N GLY A 139 -19.31 9.99 -1.40
CA GLY A 139 -18.37 10.20 -0.30
C GLY A 139 -18.95 10.97 0.89
N GLU A 140 -20.22 11.41 0.87
CA GLU A 140 -20.74 12.36 1.87
C GLU A 140 -20.99 11.75 3.24
N VAL A 141 -21.15 10.43 3.32
CA VAL A 141 -21.49 9.70 4.55
C VAL A 141 -20.39 8.75 5.02
N GLU A 142 -19.25 8.73 4.34
CA GLU A 142 -18.15 7.84 4.66
C GLU A 142 -17.17 8.51 5.63
N ALA A 143 -17.16 8.01 6.87
CA ALA A 143 -16.36 8.58 7.95
C ALA A 143 -14.85 8.47 7.73
N HIS A 144 -14.39 7.59 6.82
CA HIS A 144 -12.98 7.41 6.50
C HIS A 144 -12.57 8.17 5.23
N ARG A 145 -13.46 8.94 4.60
CA ARG A 145 -13.13 9.68 3.37
C ARG A 145 -11.96 10.63 3.57
N GLU A 146 -11.92 11.38 4.66
CA GLU A 146 -10.82 12.33 4.91
C GLU A 146 -9.48 11.62 5.09
N PHE A 147 -9.47 10.38 5.60
CA PHE A 147 -8.25 9.57 5.69
C PHE A 147 -7.73 9.18 4.30
N LEU A 148 -8.62 8.75 3.41
CA LEU A 148 -8.29 8.47 2.01
C LEU A 148 -7.81 9.73 1.28
N GLU A 149 -8.54 10.83 1.39
CA GLU A 149 -8.18 12.09 0.72
C GLU A 149 -6.84 12.63 1.23
N SER A 150 -6.54 12.51 2.52
CA SER A 150 -5.26 12.94 3.09
C SER A 150 -4.09 12.13 2.55
N ALA A 151 -4.25 10.81 2.35
CA ALA A 151 -3.23 9.98 1.72
C ALA A 151 -2.96 10.38 0.25
N MET A 152 -3.96 10.90 -0.45
CA MET A 152 -3.80 11.35 -1.84
C MET A 152 -3.06 12.69 -1.99
N LEU A 153 -2.88 13.45 -0.92
CA LEU A 153 -2.32 14.81 -1.02
C LEU A 153 -0.79 14.83 -1.15
N ASP A 154 -0.11 13.69 -0.95
CA ASP A 154 1.36 13.59 -0.91
C ASP A 154 2.01 14.74 -0.08
N ASP A 155 1.34 15.14 1.01
CA ASP A 155 1.69 16.33 1.79
C ASP A 155 2.82 15.99 2.79
N PRO A 156 3.97 16.69 2.78
CA PRO A 156 5.10 16.36 3.66
C PRO A 156 4.86 16.66 5.15
N VAL A 157 3.77 17.34 5.51
CA VAL A 157 3.39 17.71 6.87
C VAL A 157 2.27 16.79 7.40
N TYR A 158 1.31 16.40 6.56
CA TYR A 158 0.11 15.67 6.96
C TYR A 158 -0.16 14.35 6.21
N GLY A 159 0.57 14.09 5.11
CA GLY A 159 0.50 12.86 4.32
C GLY A 159 1.83 12.11 4.30
N SER A 160 1.87 10.97 3.61
CA SER A 160 3.10 10.26 3.29
C SER A 160 3.16 10.10 1.76
N ASN A 161 4.38 10.03 1.25
CA ASN A 161 4.66 9.84 -0.18
C ASN A 161 5.34 8.48 -0.44
N LEU A 162 5.10 7.53 0.47
CA LEU A 162 5.68 6.20 0.42
C LEU A 162 5.01 5.38 -0.68
N LEU A 163 3.69 5.49 -0.83
CA LEU A 163 2.92 4.85 -1.90
C LEU A 163 2.12 5.88 -2.69
N GLU A 164 1.89 5.56 -3.96
CA GLU A 164 1.15 6.41 -4.90
C GLU A 164 -0.30 6.66 -4.42
N LYS A 165 -0.62 7.93 -4.13
CA LYS A 165 -1.97 8.44 -3.82
C LYS A 165 -2.64 7.66 -2.66
N GLU A 166 -3.89 7.21 -2.86
CA GLU A 166 -4.69 6.58 -1.80
C GLU A 166 -4.20 5.20 -1.34
N ASN A 167 -3.18 4.64 -2.00
CA ASN A 167 -2.67 3.30 -1.68
C ASN A 167 -2.35 3.15 -0.21
N GLU A 168 -1.74 4.16 0.42
CA GLU A 168 -1.39 4.13 1.83
C GLU A 168 -2.63 3.96 2.74
N ALA A 169 -3.71 4.67 2.43
CA ALA A 169 -4.96 4.55 3.16
C ALA A 169 -5.59 3.17 2.93
N CYS A 170 -5.54 2.65 1.70
CA CYS A 170 -6.04 1.32 1.37
C CYS A 170 -5.26 0.23 2.12
N ILE A 171 -3.93 0.21 2.06
CA ILE A 171 -3.11 -0.82 2.70
C ILE A 171 -3.10 -0.73 4.23
N ALA A 172 -3.40 0.45 4.79
CA ALA A 172 -3.57 0.60 6.22
C ALA A 172 -4.73 -0.26 6.75
N CYS A 173 -5.70 -0.63 5.91
CA CYS A 173 -6.84 -1.47 6.28
C CYS A 173 -6.90 -2.80 5.51
N HIS A 174 -6.45 -2.82 4.25
CA HIS A 174 -6.54 -3.93 3.30
C HIS A 174 -5.16 -4.52 3.01
N SER A 175 -4.48 -4.99 4.06
CA SER A 175 -3.22 -5.69 3.92
C SER A 175 -3.23 -7.02 4.67
N ALA A 176 -2.50 -8.00 4.16
CA ALA A 176 -2.23 -9.26 4.85
C ALA A 176 -1.19 -9.09 5.95
N VAL A 177 -0.42 -7.99 5.94
CA VAL A 177 0.54 -7.70 6.99
C VAL A 177 -0.11 -6.94 8.15
N PRO A 178 0.27 -7.25 9.40
CA PRO A 178 -0.21 -6.51 10.56
C PRO A 178 0.16 -5.04 10.52
N VAL A 179 -0.85 -4.18 10.57
CA VAL A 179 -0.68 -2.73 10.72
C VAL A 179 -0.95 -2.30 12.16
N LYS A 180 -0.28 -1.21 12.56
CA LYS A 180 -0.55 -0.50 13.80
C LYS A 180 -1.10 0.87 13.44
N ILE A 181 -2.37 1.12 13.76
CA ILE A 181 -3.06 2.36 13.43
C ILE A 181 -3.26 3.18 14.69
N HIS A 182 -2.99 4.48 14.60
CA HIS A 182 -3.22 5.45 15.67
C HIS A 182 -4.37 6.38 15.26
N PHE A 183 -5.55 6.18 15.87
CA PHE A 183 -6.70 7.05 15.68
C PHE A 183 -6.73 8.11 16.77
N ALA A 184 -6.68 9.39 16.40
CA ALA A 184 -6.87 10.50 17.33
C ALA A 184 -8.23 11.16 17.08
N HIS A 185 -9.15 11.07 18.04
CA HIS A 185 -10.42 11.79 17.99
C HIS A 185 -10.56 12.77 19.15
N ARG A 186 -11.50 13.71 19.04
CA ARG A 186 -11.81 14.64 20.13
C ARG A 186 -12.47 13.88 21.28
N GLU A 187 -11.99 14.12 22.49
CA GLU A 187 -12.50 13.44 23.70
C GLU A 187 -13.93 13.87 24.02
N LYS A 188 -14.22 15.16 23.86
CA LYS A 188 -15.49 15.75 24.25
C LYS A 188 -16.09 16.55 23.11
N LEU A 189 -17.37 16.30 22.85
CA LEU A 189 -18.25 17.21 22.13
C LEU A 189 -19.03 18.05 23.17
N SER A 190 -19.03 19.37 23.01
CA SER A 190 -19.81 20.30 23.82
C SER A 190 -20.74 21.09 22.92
N PHE A 191 -22.03 21.13 23.27
CA PHE A 191 -22.97 22.04 22.63
C PHE A 191 -23.82 22.73 23.67
N ARG A 192 -24.24 23.96 23.36
CA ARG A 192 -25.19 24.71 24.17
C ARG A 192 -26.57 24.55 23.53
N ALA A 193 -27.56 24.16 24.32
CA ALA A 193 -28.95 24.12 23.90
C ALA A 193 -29.77 25.09 24.75
N GLU A 194 -30.45 26.02 24.10
CA GLU A 194 -31.26 27.06 24.76
C GLU A 194 -32.71 26.95 24.29
N LYS A 195 -33.64 26.87 25.23
CA LYS A 195 -35.07 26.90 24.92
C LYS A 195 -35.53 28.36 24.83
N ASN A 196 -36.05 28.77 23.69
CA ASN A 196 -36.59 30.11 23.53
C ASN A 196 -37.96 30.26 24.20
N SER A 197 -38.49 31.49 24.23
CA SER A 197 -39.78 31.82 24.86
C SER A 197 -41.00 31.14 24.22
N LYS A 198 -40.86 30.58 23.01
CA LYS A 198 -41.90 29.79 22.32
C LYS A 198 -41.77 28.29 22.57
N GLY A 199 -40.82 27.88 23.40
CA GLY A 199 -40.55 26.48 23.72
C GLY A 199 -39.75 25.71 22.66
N LEU A 200 -39.21 26.39 21.65
CA LEU A 200 -38.33 25.79 20.64
C LEU A 200 -36.88 25.78 21.14
N TRP A 201 -36.16 24.71 20.86
CA TRP A 201 -34.74 24.59 21.19
C TRP A 201 -33.87 25.23 20.11
N ASN A 202 -32.88 26.02 20.51
CA ASN A 202 -31.82 26.56 19.68
C ASN A 202 -30.48 25.97 20.13
N HIS A 203 -29.61 25.67 19.17
CA HIS A 203 -28.27 25.12 19.38
C HIS A 203 -27.25 26.09 18.79
N PRO A 204 -26.94 27.21 19.49
CA PRO A 204 -26.15 28.31 18.93
C PRO A 204 -24.67 27.97 18.72
N SER A 205 -24.15 26.91 19.35
CA SER A 205 -22.76 26.50 19.15
C SER A 205 -22.52 25.02 19.44
N PHE A 206 -21.67 24.43 18.60
CA PHE A 206 -20.99 23.17 18.83
C PHE A 206 -19.50 23.46 18.97
N GLY A 207 -18.83 22.76 19.87
CA GLY A 207 -17.40 22.82 20.08
C GLY A 207 -16.89 21.45 20.50
N SER A 208 -15.59 21.22 20.38
CA SER A 208 -14.95 20.00 20.85
C SER A 208 -13.65 20.30 21.58
N SER A 209 -13.27 19.46 22.54
CA SER A 209 -12.04 19.61 23.30
C SER A 209 -11.46 18.25 23.73
N GLY A 210 -10.18 18.27 24.12
CA GLY A 210 -9.42 17.06 24.45
C GLY A 210 -9.08 16.20 23.23
N TYR A 211 -8.29 15.16 23.47
CA TYR A 211 -7.94 14.14 22.47
C TYR A 211 -7.88 12.77 23.14
N VAL A 212 -8.48 11.77 22.50
CA VAL A 212 -8.26 10.37 22.82
C VAL A 212 -7.51 9.74 21.67
N ASN A 213 -6.37 9.13 21.98
CA ASN A 213 -5.59 8.35 21.03
C ASN A 213 -5.90 6.86 21.23
N THR A 214 -6.46 6.24 20.21
CA THR A 214 -6.78 4.83 20.16
C THR A 214 -5.81 4.14 19.22
N THR A 215 -4.95 3.28 19.78
CA THR A 215 -4.03 2.48 18.98
C THR A 215 -4.64 1.13 18.70
N VAL A 216 -4.93 0.81 17.44
CA VAL A 216 -5.39 -0.51 17.00
C VAL A 216 -4.22 -1.29 16.43
N TRP A 217 -4.13 -2.58 16.74
CA TRP A 217 -3.13 -3.47 16.17
C TRP A 217 -3.71 -4.86 15.94
N GLY A 218 -3.28 -5.50 14.86
CA GLY A 218 -3.54 -6.91 14.56
C GLY A 218 -2.26 -7.75 14.57
N ASN A 219 -2.39 -9.06 14.38
CA ASN A 219 -1.30 -9.96 14.03
C ASN A 219 -1.70 -10.79 12.81
N ALA A 220 -0.72 -11.49 12.20
CA ALA A 220 -0.94 -12.26 10.98
C ALA A 220 -1.89 -13.46 11.16
N MET A 221 -2.31 -13.76 12.39
CA MET A 221 -3.23 -14.84 12.73
C MET A 221 -4.65 -14.32 13.02
N GLY A 222 -4.96 -13.07 12.64
CA GLY A 222 -6.29 -12.48 12.84
C GLY A 222 -6.64 -12.14 14.30
N SER A 223 -5.65 -12.16 15.21
CA SER A 223 -5.85 -11.68 16.58
C SER A 223 -5.42 -10.22 16.69
N GLY A 224 -6.25 -9.39 17.33
CA GLY A 224 -5.97 -7.96 17.49
C GLY A 224 -6.53 -7.38 18.77
N GLY A 225 -6.17 -6.13 19.03
CA GLY A 225 -6.70 -5.37 20.15
C GLY A 225 -6.50 -3.88 19.98
N PHE A 226 -7.01 -3.11 20.92
CA PHE A 226 -6.84 -1.66 20.94
C PHE A 226 -6.37 -1.15 22.30
N TYR A 227 -5.66 -0.02 22.28
CA TYR A 227 -5.23 0.73 23.46
C TYR A 227 -5.83 2.13 23.42
N ASN A 228 -6.59 2.52 24.44
CA ASN A 228 -6.98 3.91 24.65
C ASN A 228 -5.96 4.60 25.54
N ASN A 229 -5.33 5.66 25.02
CA ASN A 229 -4.27 6.44 25.66
C ASN A 229 -3.15 5.56 26.28
N SER A 230 -2.83 4.43 25.63
CA SER A 230 -1.85 3.43 26.09
C SER A 230 -2.18 2.71 27.41
N THR A 231 -3.39 2.87 27.96
CA THR A 231 -3.76 2.38 29.30
C THR A 231 -4.74 1.21 29.33
N THR A 232 -5.63 1.07 28.35
CA THR A 232 -6.71 0.06 28.39
C THR A 232 -6.63 -0.87 27.19
N LYS A 233 -6.35 -2.15 27.43
CA LYS A 233 -6.32 -3.20 26.39
C LYS A 233 -7.69 -3.87 26.30
N LYS A 234 -8.28 -3.91 25.11
CA LYS A 234 -9.52 -4.62 24.80
C LYS A 234 -9.34 -5.51 23.57
N ALA A 235 -10.03 -6.64 23.52
CA ALA A 235 -9.97 -7.60 22.43
C ALA A 235 -10.86 -7.16 21.26
N TRP A 236 -10.45 -7.46 20.04
CA TRP A 236 -11.29 -7.20 18.86
C TRP A 236 -12.66 -7.87 19.00
N GLY A 237 -13.76 -7.09 18.90
CA GLY A 237 -15.14 -7.57 19.02
C GLY A 237 -15.79 -7.44 20.40
N ASP A 238 -15.09 -6.93 21.43
CA ASP A 238 -15.64 -6.72 22.78
C ASP A 238 -16.23 -5.31 23.02
N ALA A 239 -16.42 -4.53 21.95
CA ALA A 239 -16.72 -3.10 21.97
C ALA A 239 -18.12 -2.79 22.52
N THR A 240 -18.27 -2.94 23.83
CA THR A 240 -19.12 -2.05 24.63
C THR A 240 -18.39 -0.72 24.71
N TRP A 241 -18.84 0.21 23.86
CA TRP A 241 -18.53 1.64 24.00
C TRP A 241 -19.14 2.14 25.32
N PRO A 242 -18.46 3.01 26.08
CA PRO A 242 -19.10 3.72 27.19
C PRO A 242 -20.23 4.64 26.70
#